data_AF-A0A2T0PSU5-F1
#
_entry.id   AF-A0A2T0PSU5-F1
#
_cell.length_a   1.000
_cell.length_b   1.000
_cell.length_c   1.000
_cell.angle_alpha   90.00
_cell.angle_beta   90.00
_cell.angle_gamma   90.00
#
_symmetry.space_group_name_H-M   'P 1'
#
loop_
_entity.id
_entity.type
_entity.pdbx_description
1 polymer ?
#
loop_
_entity_poly.entity_id
_entity_poly.type
_entity_poly.pdbx_seq_one_letter_code
_entity_poly.pdbx_strand_id
1 'polypeptide(L)'
;MSGGSHNYLCWTSDLEELTQKQTALREMADDLAALGYADDAARETEELLVMLRQWQNRAEVRIRRLSEVWRALEWWHSDDINEDAFREALTKYRGDAQRSPS
;
A
#
# COMPACT_ATOMS: atom_id res chain seq x y z
N MET A 1 3.79 -3.33 30.07
CA MET A 1 2.40 -2.98 29.71
C MET A 1 1.90 -4.04 28.75
N SER A 2 0.81 -4.75 29.08
CA SER A 2 0.21 -5.73 28.16
C SER A 2 -0.50 -4.99 27.04
N GLY A 3 -0.22 -5.34 25.79
CA GLY A 3 -0.75 -4.69 24.58
C GLY A 3 -2.23 -4.95 24.29
N GLY A 4 -3.02 -5.46 25.26
CA GLY A 4 -4.32 -6.07 24.99
C GLY A 4 -4.17 -7.35 24.14
N SER A 5 -5.24 -8.16 24.03
CA SER A 5 -5.18 -9.42 23.25
C SER A 5 -4.97 -9.21 21.74
N HIS A 6 -5.30 -8.02 21.23
CA HIS A 6 -5.22 -7.68 19.80
C HIS A 6 -4.61 -6.31 19.55
N ASN A 7 -3.58 -5.90 20.31
CA ASN A 7 -2.84 -4.66 20.06
C ASN A 7 -3.72 -3.40 19.96
N TYR A 8 -4.82 -3.36 20.72
CA TYR A 8 -5.77 -2.24 20.75
C TYR A 8 -6.36 -1.88 19.37
N LEU A 9 -6.58 -2.86 18.48
CA LEU A 9 -7.20 -2.64 17.16
C LEU A 9 -8.50 -1.84 17.21
N CYS A 10 -9.29 -1.97 18.27
CA CYS A 10 -10.54 -1.23 18.45
C CYS A 10 -10.37 0.29 18.57
N TRP A 11 -9.17 0.79 18.86
CA TRP A 11 -8.86 2.22 18.93
C TRP A 11 -8.17 2.74 17.68
N THR A 12 -7.83 1.85 16.73
CA THR A 12 -7.20 2.25 15.48
C THR A 12 -8.21 2.93 14.57
N SER A 13 -7.87 4.14 14.12
CA SER A 13 -8.76 4.99 13.31
C SER A 13 -8.15 5.46 11.99
N ASP A 14 -6.89 5.10 11.70
CA ASP A 14 -6.23 5.44 10.45
C ASP A 14 -5.62 4.20 9.75
N LEU A 15 -5.43 4.35 8.43
CA LEU A 15 -4.95 3.28 7.56
C LEU A 15 -3.46 2.96 7.77
N GLU A 16 -2.66 3.92 8.23
CA GLU A 16 -1.22 3.72 8.43
C GLU A 16 -1.00 2.79 9.61
N GLU A 17 -1.68 3.03 10.73
CA GLU A 17 -1.65 2.18 11.90
C GLU A 17 -2.21 0.78 11.59
N LEU A 18 -3.30 0.65 10.82
CA LEU A 18 -3.80 -0.66 10.39
C LEU A 18 -2.78 -1.42 9.54
N THR A 19 -2.06 -0.72 8.65
CA THR A 19 -1.03 -1.32 7.80
C THR A 19 0.13 -1.87 8.64
N GLN A 20 0.47 -1.20 9.75
CA GLN A 20 1.49 -1.65 10.70
C GLN A 20 1.02 -2.82 11.58
N LYS A 21 -0.30 -3.00 11.73
CA LYS A 21 -0.94 -4.03 12.60
C LYS A 21 -1.51 -5.23 11.82
N GLN A 22 -1.01 -5.53 10.62
CA GLN A 22 -1.51 -6.66 9.82
C GLN A 22 -1.47 -8.02 10.54
N THR A 23 -0.46 -8.27 11.38
CA THR A 23 -0.41 -9.49 12.20
C THR A 23 -1.56 -9.54 13.20
N ALA A 24 -1.86 -8.43 13.87
CA ALA A 24 -2.96 -8.35 14.84
C ALA A 24 -4.33 -8.53 14.16
N LEU A 25 -4.49 -7.99 12.95
CA LEU A 25 -5.70 -8.19 12.14
C LEU A 25 -5.88 -9.67 11.74
N ARG A 26 -4.78 -10.37 11.41
CA ARG A 26 -4.81 -11.81 11.11
C ARG A 26 -5.23 -12.61 12.35
N GLU A 27 -4.60 -12.34 13.49
CA GLU A 27 -4.94 -12.98 14.77
C GLU A 27 -6.41 -12.73 15.15
N MET A 28 -6.92 -11.51 14.94
CA MET A 28 -8.34 -11.19 15.16
C MET A 28 -9.25 -12.00 14.24
N ALA A 29 -8.93 -12.13 12.95
CA ALA A 29 -9.72 -12.93 12.02
C ALA A 29 -9.75 -14.41 12.43
N ASP A 30 -8.61 -14.96 12.82
CA ASP A 30 -8.47 -16.34 13.27
C ASP A 30 -9.27 -16.58 14.57
N ASP A 31 -9.20 -15.66 15.53
CA ASP A 31 -9.94 -15.74 16.79
C ASP A 31 -11.47 -15.61 16.57
N LEU A 32 -11.90 -14.72 15.68
CA LEU A 32 -13.32 -14.58 15.30
C LEU A 32 -13.84 -15.86 14.62
N ALA A 33 -13.06 -16.45 13.71
CA ALA A 33 -13.43 -17.69 13.04
C ALA A 33 -13.52 -18.87 14.03
N ALA A 34 -12.63 -18.93 15.02
CA ALA A 34 -12.61 -19.99 16.03
C ALA A 34 -13.88 -20.03 16.92
N LEU A 35 -14.65 -18.95 16.99
CA LEU A 35 -15.91 -18.90 17.73
C LEU A 35 -17.03 -19.71 17.06
N GLY A 36 -16.98 -19.92 15.74
CA GLY A 36 -17.97 -20.67 14.97
C GLY A 36 -19.35 -20.02 14.83
N TYR A 37 -19.54 -18.81 15.36
CA TYR A 37 -20.75 -18.00 15.21
C TYR A 37 -20.49 -16.55 14.76
N ALA A 38 -19.22 -16.19 14.53
CA ALA A 38 -18.78 -14.85 14.14
C ALA A 38 -18.13 -14.83 12.74
N ASP A 39 -18.58 -15.73 11.86
CA ASP A 39 -18.02 -15.91 10.51
C ASP A 39 -18.11 -14.64 9.65
N ASP A 40 -19.13 -13.82 9.88
CA ASP A 40 -19.32 -12.54 9.20
C ASP A 40 -18.21 -11.55 9.55
N ALA A 41 -17.96 -11.36 10.84
CA ALA A 41 -16.90 -10.47 11.34
C ALA A 41 -15.50 -11.00 11.00
N ALA A 42 -15.29 -12.32 11.05
CA ALA A 42 -14.04 -12.94 10.63
C ALA A 42 -13.77 -12.63 9.14
N ARG A 43 -14.76 -12.87 8.27
CA ARG A 43 -14.65 -12.61 6.83
C ARG A 43 -14.39 -11.14 6.53
N GLU A 44 -15.10 -10.22 7.17
CA GLU A 44 -14.88 -8.79 6.95
C GLU A 44 -13.46 -8.36 7.38
N THR A 45 -12.93 -8.94 8.44
CA THR A 45 -11.54 -8.72 8.89
C THR A 45 -10.53 -9.26 7.86
N GLU A 46 -10.78 -10.44 7.28
CA GLU A 46 -9.93 -11.00 6.22
C GLU A 46 -9.99 -10.18 4.92
N GLU A 47 -11.18 -9.72 4.54
CA GLU A 47 -11.36 -8.86 3.37
C GLU A 47 -10.58 -7.55 3.54
N LEU A 48 -10.62 -6.94 4.72
CA LEU A 48 -9.82 -5.77 5.05
C LEU A 48 -8.32 -6.03 4.89
N LEU A 49 -7.81 -7.15 5.40
CA LEU A 49 -6.41 -7.56 5.23
C LEU A 49 -6.02 -7.68 3.75
N VAL A 50 -6.87 -8.32 2.94
CA VAL A 50 -6.65 -8.46 1.50
C VAL A 50 -6.62 -7.09 0.84
N MET A 51 -7.56 -6.20 1.17
CA MET A 51 -7.60 -4.84 0.63
C MET A 51 -6.33 -4.06 0.96
N LEU A 52 -5.85 -4.11 2.20
CA LEU A 52 -4.62 -3.44 2.63
C LEU A 52 -3.40 -3.95 1.84
N ARG A 53 -3.23 -5.27 1.73
CA ARG A 53 -2.13 -5.87 0.95
C ARG A 53 -2.19 -5.49 -0.52
N GLN A 54 -3.37 -5.57 -1.13
CA GLN A 54 -3.54 -5.18 -2.53
C GLN A 54 -3.24 -3.70 -2.75
N TRP A 55 -3.69 -2.84 -1.85
CA TRP A 55 -3.42 -1.41 -1.92
C TRP A 55 -1.92 -1.12 -1.80
N GLN A 56 -1.24 -1.73 -0.83
CA GLN A 56 0.20 -1.59 -0.64
C GLN A 56 0.97 -2.00 -1.90
N ASN A 57 0.68 -3.19 -2.46
CA ASN A 57 1.32 -3.66 -3.69
C ASN A 57 1.09 -2.68 -4.87
N ARG A 58 -0.13 -2.19 -5.02
CA ARG A 58 -0.49 -1.22 -6.07
C ARG A 58 0.21 0.13 -5.89
N ALA A 59 0.40 0.57 -4.66
CA ALA A 59 1.10 1.80 -4.32
C ALA A 59 2.60 1.67 -4.60
N GLU A 60 3.24 0.59 -4.14
CA GLU A 60 4.66 0.32 -4.37
C GLU A 60 5.01 0.26 -5.85
N VAL A 61 4.19 -0.41 -6.66
CA VAL A 61 4.40 -0.46 -8.13
C VAL A 61 4.31 0.95 -8.74
N ARG A 62 3.36 1.78 -8.30
CA ARG A 62 3.23 3.16 -8.79
C ARG A 62 4.43 4.01 -8.38
N ILE A 63 4.86 3.91 -7.13
CA ILE A 63 6.04 4.63 -6.61
C ILE A 63 7.27 4.30 -7.45
N ARG A 64 7.57 3.00 -7.65
CA ARG A 64 8.73 2.57 -8.45
C ARG A 64 8.68 3.07 -9.88
N ARG A 65 7.49 3.13 -10.48
CA ARG A 65 7.32 3.61 -11.86
C ARG A 65 7.42 5.13 -11.96
N LEU A 66 6.95 5.85 -10.96
CA LEU A 66 6.91 7.31 -10.96
C LEU A 66 8.18 7.97 -10.43
N SER A 67 9.00 7.28 -9.63
CA SER A 67 10.19 7.83 -8.99
C SER A 67 11.16 8.49 -9.97
N GLU A 68 11.35 7.88 -11.13
CA GLU A 68 12.21 8.44 -12.20
C GLU A 68 11.64 9.73 -12.79
N VAL A 69 10.31 9.82 -12.95
CA VAL A 69 9.63 11.02 -13.44
C VAL A 69 9.69 12.13 -12.40
N TRP A 70 9.47 11.81 -11.13
CA TRP A 70 9.58 12.77 -10.02
C TRP A 70 10.99 13.34 -9.93
N ARG A 71 12.01 12.49 -9.99
CA ARG A 71 13.42 12.92 -9.99
C ARG A 71 13.74 13.81 -11.19
N ALA A 72 13.29 13.44 -12.39
CA ALA A 72 13.53 14.24 -13.58
C ALA A 72 12.86 15.63 -13.50
N LEU A 73 11.65 15.70 -12.93
CA LEU A 73 10.96 16.98 -12.71
C LEU A 73 11.73 17.86 -11.71
N GLU A 74 12.20 17.26 -10.61
CA GLU A 74 13.01 17.96 -9.60
C GLU A 74 14.28 18.53 -10.22
N TRP A 75 15.02 17.72 -10.98
CA TRP A 75 16.25 18.14 -11.66
C TRP A 75 16.03 19.20 -12.73
N TRP A 76 14.89 19.18 -13.40
CA TRP A 76 14.56 20.23 -14.35
C TRP A 76 14.29 21.56 -13.62
N HIS A 77 13.58 21.53 -12.50
CA HIS A 77 13.33 22.73 -11.70
C HIS A 77 14.60 23.29 -11.01
N SER A 78 15.59 22.45 -10.72
CA SER A 78 16.89 22.88 -10.19
C SER A 78 17.91 23.29 -11.26
N ASP A 79 17.54 23.26 -12.54
CA ASP A 79 18.43 23.53 -13.69
C ASP A 79 19.59 22.51 -13.82
N ASP A 80 19.46 21.33 -13.21
CA ASP A 80 20.42 20.22 -13.33
C ASP A 80 20.25 19.45 -14.66
N ILE A 81 19.03 19.45 -15.21
CA ILE A 81 18.72 18.94 -16.55
C ILE A 81 17.84 19.93 -17.32
N ASN A 82 17.84 19.81 -18.64
CA ASN A 82 16.94 20.59 -19.50
C ASN A 82 15.55 19.92 -19.64
N GLU A 83 14.61 20.66 -20.24
CA GLU A 83 13.24 20.19 -20.47
C GLU A 83 13.18 18.95 -21.39
N ASP A 84 14.10 18.82 -22.35
CA ASP A 84 14.16 17.67 -23.25
C ASP A 84 14.48 16.37 -22.50
N ALA A 85 15.41 16.40 -21.54
CA ALA A 85 15.73 15.27 -20.68
C ALA A 85 14.53 14.87 -19.79
N PHE A 86 13.76 15.84 -19.30
CA PHE A 86 12.50 15.55 -18.60
C PHE A 86 11.47 14.88 -19.53
N ARG A 87 11.30 15.38 -20.76
CA ARG A 87 10.40 14.81 -21.77
C ARG A 87 10.78 13.37 -22.14
N GLU A 88 12.08 13.06 -22.19
CA GLU A 88 12.58 11.70 -22.39
C GLU A 88 12.17 10.76 -21.24
N ALA A 89 12.42 11.17 -19.98
CA ALA A 89 12.02 10.40 -18.81
C ALA A 89 10.50 10.11 -18.77
N LEU A 90 9.69 11.11 -19.12
CA LEU A 90 8.24 10.95 -19.22
C LEU A 90 7.82 9.99 -20.34
N THR A 91 8.51 10.04 -21.49
CA THR A 91 8.26 9.12 -22.61
C THR A 91 8.60 7.68 -22.22
N LYS A 92 9.71 7.47 -21.52
CA LYS A 92 10.10 6.16 -20.99
C LYS A 92 9.04 5.61 -20.03
N TYR A 93 8.60 6.40 -19.05
CA TYR A 93 7.52 6.01 -18.14
C TYR A 93 6.24 5.57 -18.86
N ARG A 94 5.85 6.30 -19.92
CA ARG A 94 4.68 5.99 -20.75
C ARG A 94 4.86 4.70 -21.57
N GLY A 95 6.08 4.44 -22.05
CA GLY A 95 6.42 3.20 -22.76
C GLY A 95 6.41 1.97 -21.85
N ASP A 96 6.97 2.10 -20.65
CA ASP A 96 7.00 1.02 -19.65
C ASP A 96 5.58 0.71 -19.10
N ALA A 97 4.70 1.71 -19.08
CA ALA A 97 3.28 1.55 -18.74
C ALA A 97 2.55 0.55 -19.64
N GLN A 98 2.93 0.48 -20.92
CA GLN A 98 2.27 -0.35 -21.92
C GLN A 98 2.80 -1.79 -21.93
N ARG A 99 3.93 -2.06 -21.27
CA ARG A 99 4.62 -3.35 -21.27
C ARG A 99 4.43 -4.19 -20.01
N SER A 100 3.83 -3.62 -18.96
CA SER A 100 3.55 -4.35 -17.72
C SER A 100 2.22 -5.12 -17.85
N PRO A 101 2.20 -6.46 -17.71
CA PRO A 101 0.94 -7.21 -17.71
C PRO A 101 0.10 -6.84 -16.48
N SER A 102 -1.22 -6.80 -16.68
CA SER A 102 -2.24 -6.53 -15.65
C SER A 102 -2.30 -7.61 -14.59
#